data_AF-A0A6N3I7Z1-F1
#
_entry.id   AF-A0A6N3I7Z1-F1
#
_cell.length_a   1.000
_cell.length_b   1.000
_cell.length_c   1.000
_cell.angle_alpha   90.00
_cell.angle_beta   90.00
_cell.angle_gamma   90.00
#
_symmetry.space_group_name_H-M   'P 1'
#
loop_
_entity.id
_entity.type
_entity.pdbx_description
1 polymer ?
#
loop_
_entity_poly.entity_id
_entity_poly.type
_entity_poly.pdbx_seq_one_letter_code
_entity_poly.pdbx_strand_id
1 'polypeptide(L)' 'MYGFTPRSANQPASDKQLCYAYDLAERQGLDAEALCSINFRKEYSEMTANEASQLIDLLRV' A
#
# COMPACT_ATOMS: atom_id res chain seq x y z
N MET A 1 -16.63 8.00 -11.86
CA MET A 1 -15.48 8.59 -11.14
C MET A 1 -15.49 8.02 -9.73
N TYR A 2 -14.47 7.24 -9.35
CA TYR A 2 -14.39 6.67 -8.01
C TYR A 2 -14.17 7.79 -7.00
N GLY A 3 -15.19 8.05 -6.18
CA GLY A 3 -15.13 9.05 -5.12
C GLY A 3 -14.14 8.63 -4.04
N PHE A 4 -12.93 9.16 -4.13
CA PHE A 4 -11.97 9.13 -3.03
C PHE A 4 -12.47 10.09 -1.96
N THR A 5 -13.43 9.63 -1.16
CA THR A 5 -13.85 10.38 0.03
C THR A 5 -12.75 10.21 1.09
N PRO A 6 -12.33 11.29 1.77
CA PRO A 6 -11.23 11.25 2.75
C PRO A 6 -11.53 10.36 3.98
N ARG A 7 -12.73 9.80 4.09
CA ARG A 7 -13.14 8.90 5.17
C ARG A 7 -12.56 7.49 5.04
N SER A 8 -12.19 7.07 3.82
CA SER A 8 -11.54 5.77 3.58
C SER A 8 -10.02 5.80 3.81
N ALA A 9 -9.42 6.97 4.03
CA ALA A 9 -7.96 7.08 4.21
C ALA A 9 -7.45 6.36 5.47
N ASN A 10 -8.26 6.33 6.54
CA ASN A 10 -7.95 5.61 7.78
C ASN A 10 -8.58 4.22 7.86
N GLN A 11 -9.24 3.75 6.80
CA GLN A 11 -9.72 2.38 6.77
C GLN A 11 -8.55 1.43 6.49
N PRO A 12 -8.59 0.20 7.03
CA PRO A 12 -7.60 -0.81 6.67
C PRO A 12 -7.56 -0.98 5.15
N ALA A 13 -6.37 -1.21 4.62
CA ALA A 13 -6.15 -1.44 3.22
C ALA A 13 -6.99 -2.61 2.77
N SER A 14 -7.60 -2.48 1.59
CA SER A 14 -8.29 -3.60 1.00
C SER A 14 -7.27 -4.65 0.58
N ASP A 15 -7.60 -5.93 0.74
CA ASP A 15 -6.79 -7.06 0.27
C ASP A 15 -6.30 -6.88 -1.19
N LYS A 16 -7.15 -6.31 -2.05
CA LYS A 16 -6.78 -5.98 -3.44
C LYS A 16 -5.65 -4.95 -3.55
N GLN A 17 -5.63 -3.94 -2.68
CA GLN A 17 -4.56 -2.94 -2.67
C GLN A 17 -3.26 -3.55 -2.16
N LEU A 18 -3.33 -4.36 -1.11
CA LEU A 18 -2.17 -5.08 -0.58
C LEU A 18 -1.61 -6.05 -1.61
N CYS A 19 -2.45 -6.85 -2.26
CA CYS A 19 -2.01 -7.76 -3.32
C CYS A 19 -1.39 -6.99 -4.50
N TYR A 20 -1.97 -5.85 -4.90
CA TYR A 20 -1.45 -5.04 -5.99
C TYR A 20 -0.10 -4.37 -5.66
N ALA A 21 0.09 -3.81 -4.47
CA ALA A 21 1.39 -3.27 -4.08
C ALA A 21 2.44 -4.37 -3.92
N TYR A 22 2.04 -5.56 -3.48
CA TYR A 22 2.95 -6.71 -3.38
C TYR A 22 3.45 -7.13 -4.77
N ASP A 23 2.54 -7.32 -5.73
CA ASP A 23 2.87 -7.66 -7.12
C ASP A 23 3.75 -6.57 -7.77
N LEU A 24 3.50 -5.29 -7.49
CA LEU A 24 4.34 -4.19 -7.94
C LEU A 24 5.74 -4.21 -7.33
N ALA A 25 5.85 -4.50 -6.03
CA ALA A 25 7.14 -4.58 -5.35
C ALA A 25 7.96 -5.73 -5.93
N GLU A 26 7.35 -6.91 -6.10
CA GLU A 26 8.01 -8.06 -6.73
C GLU A 26 8.50 -7.75 -8.14
N ARG A 27 7.71 -7.03 -8.96
CA ARG A 27 8.13 -6.60 -10.30
C ARG A 27 9.34 -5.68 -10.29
N GLN A 28 9.48 -4.85 -9.26
CA GLN A 28 10.63 -3.97 -9.06
C GLN A 28 11.82 -4.71 -8.40
N GLY A 29 11.65 -5.97 -7.99
CA GLY A 29 12.63 -6.70 -7.19
C GLY A 29 12.77 -6.17 -5.75
N LEU A 30 11.71 -5.52 -5.26
CA LEU A 30 11.62 -4.96 -3.92
C LEU A 30 10.69 -5.81 -3.05
N ASP A 31 10.89 -5.73 -1.74
CA ASP A 31 10.06 -6.43 -0.77
C ASP A 31 9.02 -5.47 -0.17
N ALA A 32 7.74 -5.74 -0.42
CA ALA A 32 6.64 -4.87 0.01
C ALA A 32 6.54 -4.75 1.54
N GLU A 33 6.83 -5.84 2.27
CA GLU A 33 6.81 -5.87 3.73
C GLU A 33 7.96 -5.04 4.31
N ALA A 34 9.15 -5.14 3.72
CA ALA A 34 10.30 -4.32 4.07
C ALA A 34 10.04 -2.84 3.77
N LEU A 35 9.48 -2.52 2.60
CA LEU A 35 9.11 -1.15 2.25
C LEU A 35 8.08 -0.57 3.21
N CYS A 36 7.08 -1.37 3.60
CA CYS A 36 6.10 -0.98 4.59
C CYS A 36 6.72 -0.75 5.97
N SER A 37 7.58 -1.67 6.40
CA SER A 37 8.29 -1.57 7.68
C SER A 37 9.22 -0.34 7.72
N ILE A 38 9.86 0.00 6.60
CA ILE A 38 10.77 1.16 6.51
C ILE A 38 9.97 2.47 6.46
N ASN A 39 8.92 2.54 5.64
CA ASN A 39 8.21 3.79 5.35
C ASN A 39 7.13 4.11 6.40
N PHE A 40 6.45 3.09 6.94
CA PHE A 40 5.32 3.24 7.85
C PHE A 40 5.56 2.66 9.24
N ARG A 41 6.63 1.87 9.44
CA ARG A 41 6.99 1.21 10.72
C ARG A 41 5.87 0.33 11.29
N LYS A 42 5.16 -0.37 10.41
CA LYS A 42 4.04 -1.26 10.73
C LYS A 42 4.06 -2.49 9.83
N GLU A 43 3.27 -3.50 10.19
CA GLU A 43 3.06 -4.67 9.34
C GLU A 43 2.28 -4.31 8.07
N TYR A 44 2.63 -4.97 6.96
CA TYR A 44 1.97 -4.77 5.67
C TYR A 44 0.46 -5.04 5.73
N SER A 45 0.06 -6.05 6.50
CA SER A 45 -1.34 -6.41 6.74
C SER A 45 -2.11 -5.38 7.56
N GLU A 46 -1.43 -4.50 8.29
CA GLU A 46 -2.05 -3.43 9.10
C GLU A 46 -2.09 -2.07 8.37
N MET A 47 -1.62 -2.00 7.13
CA MET A 47 -1.63 -0.76 6.36
C MET A 47 -3.06 -0.26 6.17
N THR A 48 -3.22 1.06 6.19
CA THR A 48 -4.46 1.71 5.76
C THR A 48 -4.54 1.84 4.24
N ALA A 49 -5.74 2.03 3.70
CA ALA A 49 -5.96 2.21 2.28
C ALA A 49 -5.17 3.40 1.70
N ASN A 50 -4.90 4.43 2.52
CA ASN A 50 -4.05 5.55 2.13
C ASN A 50 -2.56 5.17 2.10
N GLU A 51 -2.06 4.49 3.14
CA GLU A 51 -0.66 4.03 3.20
C GLU A 51 -0.36 3.04 2.06
N ALA A 52 -1.26 2.09 1.80
CA ALA A 52 -1.14 1.16 0.68
C ALA A 52 -1.14 1.90 -0.67
N SER A 53 -2.01 2.90 -0.85
CA SER A 53 -2.02 3.72 -2.07
C SER A 53 -0.73 4.52 -2.25
N GLN A 54 -0.16 5.05 -1.16
CA GLN A 54 1.13 5.75 -1.21
C GLN A 54 2.28 4.79 -1.56
N LEU A 55 2.27 3.57 -1.02
CA LEU A 55 3.29 2.56 -1.34
C LEU A 55 3.18 2.12 -2.81
N ILE A 56 1.96 1.95 -3.33
CA ILE A 56 1.70 1.70 -4.76
C ILE A 56 2.24 2.85 -5.63
N ASP A 57 2.01 4.10 -5.24
CA ASP A 57 2.47 5.28 -5.99
C ASP A 57 4.00 5.36 -6.02
N LEU A 58 4.66 5.09 -4.89
CA LEU A 58 6.12 4.99 -4.80
C LEU A 58 6.70 3.89 -5.68
N LEU A 59 6.01 2.75 -5.79
CA LEU A 59 6.44 1.61 -6.61
C LEU A 59 6.15 1.80 -8.11
N ARG A 60 5.27 2.74 -8.49
CA ARG A 60 4.94 3.02 -9.91
C ARG A 60 5.91 4.02 -10.58
N VAL A 61 6.93 4.50 -9.84
CA VAL A 61 8.00 5.39 -10.36
C VAL A 61 8.88 4.70 -11.39
#